data_AF-A0A8H7QPS8-F1
#
_entry.id   AF-A0A8H7QPS8-F1
#
_cell.length_a   1.000
_cell.length_b   1.000
_cell.length_c   1.000
_cell.angle_alpha   90.00
_cell.angle_beta   90.00
_cell.angle_gamma   90.00
#
_symmetry.space_group_name_H-M   'P 1'
#
loop_
_entity.id
_entity.type
_entity.pdbx_description
1 polymer ?
#
loop_
_entity_poly.entity_id
_entity_poly.type
_entity_poly.pdbx_seq_one_letter_code
_entity_poly.pdbx_strand_id
1 'polypeptide(L)'
;MQIKLVGIVRTIHKLENSVSYTIEDGTGAIDVRAWEPNVYCDTLMDSNRYVSVYGRIYVPNNTLVAVTVQRIFVVEDPMEITLHLLECIYTHLVNGKAETVVIKRAIYECSSNKGGAYIHAVVVQLQGVMQEEQVMKIISKLMNQNLVYNTFDSNHYALAYGI
;
A
#
# COMPACT_ATOMS: atom_id res chain seq x y z
N MET A 1 0.23 4.33 10.17
CA MET A 1 -0.27 3.36 9.18
C MET A 1 -0.25 1.98 9.80
N GLN A 2 -1.38 1.28 9.79
CA GLN A 2 -1.50 -0.09 10.32
C GLN A 2 -1.46 -1.07 9.16
N ILE A 3 -0.81 -2.22 9.36
CA ILE A 3 -0.66 -3.27 8.36
C ILE A 3 -1.07 -4.63 8.93
N LYS A 4 -1.46 -5.53 8.03
CA LYS A 4 -1.60 -6.98 8.28
C LYS A 4 -0.58 -7.69 7.37
N LEU A 5 0.17 -8.63 7.91
CA LEU A 5 1.13 -9.47 7.20
C LEU A 5 0.87 -10.93 7.58
N VAL A 6 0.87 -11.84 6.61
CA VAL A 6 0.82 -13.28 6.87
C VAL A 6 2.05 -13.95 6.27
N GLY A 7 2.75 -14.75 7.06
CA GLY A 7 3.96 -15.44 6.61
C GLY A 7 4.45 -16.49 7.60
N ILE A 8 5.49 -17.23 7.24
CA ILE A 8 6.12 -18.27 8.07
C ILE A 8 7.22 -17.67 8.95
N VAL A 9 7.23 -18.03 10.22
CA VAL A 9 8.30 -17.64 11.16
C VAL A 9 9.53 -18.50 10.88
N ARG A 10 10.66 -17.85 10.57
CA ARG A 10 11.96 -18.53 10.37
C ARG A 10 12.83 -18.52 11.60
N THR A 11 12.99 -17.35 12.19
CA THR A 11 13.92 -17.13 13.30
C THR A 11 13.21 -16.39 14.42
N ILE A 12 13.54 -16.76 15.66
CA ILE A 12 13.00 -16.14 16.88
C ILE A 12 14.18 -15.74 17.76
N HIS A 13 14.29 -14.45 18.05
CA HIS A 13 15.29 -13.89 18.94
C HIS A 13 14.59 -13.26 20.15
N LYS A 14 14.70 -13.92 21.31
CA LYS A 14 14.20 -13.39 22.58
C LYS A 14 15.23 -12.40 23.14
N LEU A 15 14.78 -11.17 23.39
CA LEU A 15 15.52 -10.11 24.07
C LEU A 15 14.90 -9.86 25.45
N GLU A 16 15.55 -9.07 26.30
CA GLU A 16 15.09 -8.83 27.68
C GLU A 16 13.66 -8.26 27.75
N ASN A 17 13.35 -7.30 26.87
CA ASN A 17 12.05 -6.59 26.85
C ASN A 17 11.28 -6.76 25.54
N SER A 18 11.71 -7.64 24.65
CA SER A 18 11.04 -7.84 23.36
C SER A 18 11.38 -9.18 22.73
N VAL A 19 10.56 -9.61 21.78
CA VAL A 19 10.85 -10.76 20.92
C VAL A 19 10.90 -10.28 19.47
N SER A 20 11.97 -10.63 18.78
CA SER A 20 12.15 -10.34 17.36
C SER A 20 11.93 -11.62 16.56
N TYR A 21 11.07 -11.55 15.56
CA TYR A 21 10.75 -12.61 14.62
C TYR A 21 11.22 -12.22 13.23
N THR A 22 11.82 -13.15 12.51
CA THR A 22 12.03 -12.99 11.05
C THR A 22 10.94 -13.79 10.35
N ILE A 23 10.13 -13.12 9.54
CA ILE A 23 8.96 -13.69 8.86
C ILE A 23 9.17 -13.64 7.36
N GLU A 24 8.85 -14.74 6.68
CA GLU A 24 8.91 -14.86 5.22
C GLU A 24 7.54 -15.17 4.63
N ASP A 25 7.18 -14.57 3.50
CA ASP A 25 5.91 -14.84 2.80
C ASP A 25 6.11 -15.33 1.35
N GLY A 26 7.37 -15.53 0.94
CA GLY A 26 7.77 -15.87 -0.43
C GLY A 26 8.13 -14.67 -1.30
N THR A 27 7.85 -13.44 -0.85
CA THR A 27 8.28 -12.19 -1.52
C THR A 27 9.58 -11.62 -0.93
N GLY A 28 9.95 -12.07 0.27
CA GLY A 28 11.16 -11.67 0.98
C GLY A 28 11.08 -12.07 2.44
N ALA A 29 11.96 -11.49 3.24
CA ALA A 29 11.98 -11.63 4.69
C ALA A 29 11.84 -10.25 5.36
N ILE A 30 11.14 -10.20 6.49
CA ILE A 30 10.98 -8.97 7.28
C ILE A 30 11.13 -9.24 8.76
N ASP A 31 11.77 -8.29 9.46
CA ASP A 31 11.91 -8.34 10.91
C ASP A 31 10.71 -7.69 11.61
N VAL A 32 10.19 -8.42 12.58
CA VAL A 32 8.96 -8.11 13.30
C VAL A 32 9.23 -8.16 14.80
N ARG A 33 9.03 -7.05 15.50
CA ARG A 33 9.36 -6.90 16.93
C ARG A 33 8.11 -6.73 17.77
N ALA A 34 7.92 -7.63 18.74
CA ALA A 34 6.89 -7.55 19.77
C ALA A 34 7.51 -7.08 21.10
N TRP A 35 7.01 -6.00 21.68
CA TRP A 35 7.55 -5.39 22.91
C TRP A 35 6.83 -5.85 24.19
N GLU A 36 5.71 -6.56 24.08
CA GLU A 36 4.85 -6.87 25.22
C GLU A 36 4.60 -8.36 25.42
N PRO A 37 4.57 -8.82 26.69
CA PRO A 37 4.34 -10.22 26.99
C PRO A 37 3.07 -10.90 26.59
N ASN A 38 2.01 -10.14 26.56
CA ASN A 38 0.71 -10.72 26.30
C ASN A 38 0.39 -10.77 24.80
N VAL A 39 1.34 -10.31 23.96
CA VAL A 39 1.23 -10.35 22.50
C VAL A 39 1.77 -11.67 21.95
N TYR A 40 2.58 -12.41 22.71
CA TYR A 40 3.08 -13.72 22.31
C TYR A 40 2.23 -14.87 22.84
N CYS A 41 1.86 -15.78 21.95
CA CYS A 41 1.39 -17.10 22.32
C CYS A 41 2.60 -18.02 22.50
N ASP A 42 2.67 -18.80 23.59
CA ASP A 42 3.73 -19.79 23.80
C ASP A 42 3.84 -20.80 22.63
N THR A 43 2.75 -21.00 21.89
CA THR A 43 2.70 -21.82 20.67
C THR A 43 3.44 -21.22 19.47
N LEU A 44 3.91 -19.97 19.55
CA LEU A 44 4.74 -19.31 18.53
C LEU A 44 6.24 -19.62 18.70
N MET A 45 6.63 -20.37 19.74
CA MET A 45 8.04 -20.72 19.97
C MET A 45 8.57 -21.75 18.97
N ASP A 46 7.70 -22.45 18.25
CA ASP A 46 8.09 -23.36 17.18
C ASP A 46 8.33 -22.58 15.89
N SER A 47 9.57 -22.57 15.43
CA SER A 47 9.90 -22.09 14.09
C SER A 47 9.16 -22.92 13.04
N ASN A 48 8.92 -22.32 11.86
CA ASN A 48 8.17 -22.89 10.74
C ASN A 48 6.65 -22.96 10.89
N ARG A 49 6.04 -22.10 11.72
CA ARG A 49 4.58 -21.89 11.70
C ARG A 49 4.20 -20.62 10.96
N TYR A 50 3.06 -20.68 10.26
CA TYR A 50 2.45 -19.49 9.67
C TYR A 50 1.80 -18.65 10.75
N VAL A 51 1.97 -17.34 10.63
CA VAL A 51 1.48 -16.36 11.59
C VAL A 51 0.85 -15.17 10.87
N SER A 52 -0.18 -14.60 11.49
CA SER A 52 -0.87 -13.40 11.06
C SER A 52 -0.50 -12.26 12.00
N VAL A 53 0.19 -11.26 11.47
CA VAL A 53 0.77 -10.14 12.23
C VAL A 53 0.03 -8.86 11.90
N TYR A 54 -0.50 -8.21 12.94
CA TYR A 54 -1.04 -6.86 12.87
C TYR A 54 -0.08 -5.91 13.55
N GLY A 55 0.34 -4.88 12.84
CA GLY A 55 1.39 -4.00 13.34
C GLY A 55 1.49 -2.66 12.63
N ARG A 56 2.54 -1.93 13.00
CA ARG A 56 2.90 -0.67 12.36
C ARG A 56 4.31 -0.79 11.78
N ILE A 57 4.46 -0.32 10.55
CA ILE A 57 5.77 -0.23 9.91
C ILE A 57 6.58 0.88 10.61
N TYR A 58 7.84 0.60 10.88
CA TYR A 58 8.83 1.58 11.30
C TYR A 58 10.16 1.29 10.61
N VAL A 59 10.98 2.32 10.45
CA VAL A 59 12.29 2.20 9.79
C VAL A 59 13.36 2.59 10.80
N PRO A 60 13.96 1.62 11.52
CA PRO A 60 15.05 1.93 12.43
C PRO A 60 16.29 2.40 11.66
N ASN A 61 16.83 3.56 12.08
CA ASN A 61 18.09 4.14 11.58
C ASN A 61 18.21 4.16 10.05
N ASN A 62 17.09 4.33 9.34
CA ASN A 62 17.01 4.44 7.88
C ASN A 62 17.63 3.26 7.09
N THR A 63 17.78 2.08 7.70
CA THR A 63 18.53 0.96 7.08
C THR A 63 17.62 -0.18 6.61
N LEU A 64 16.68 -0.62 7.46
CA LEU A 64 15.77 -1.74 7.16
C LEU A 64 14.35 -1.39 7.60
N VAL A 65 13.36 -1.94 6.88
CA VAL A 65 11.94 -1.79 7.23
C VAL A 65 11.59 -2.90 8.21
N ALA A 66 11.02 -2.53 9.35
CA ALA A 66 10.61 -3.45 10.40
C ALA A 66 9.16 -3.21 10.83
N VAL A 67 8.57 -4.17 11.52
CA VAL A 67 7.18 -4.09 12.00
C VAL A 67 7.14 -4.14 13.50
N THR A 68 6.52 -3.14 14.14
CA THR A 68 6.16 -3.22 15.56
C THR A 68 4.82 -3.92 15.69
N VAL A 69 4.80 -5.03 16.43
CA VAL A 69 3.61 -5.88 16.59
C VAL A 69 2.63 -5.24 17.56
N GLN A 70 1.37 -5.20 17.16
CA GLN A 70 0.23 -4.95 18.04
C GLN A 70 -0.44 -6.27 18.43
N ARG A 71 -0.62 -7.19 17.47
CA ARG A 71 -1.15 -8.53 17.69
C ARG A 71 -0.50 -9.52 16.73
N ILE A 72 -0.23 -10.73 17.19
CA ILE A 72 0.25 -11.84 16.36
C ILE A 72 -0.53 -13.09 16.72
N PHE A 73 -1.00 -13.81 15.71
CA PHE A 73 -1.76 -15.05 15.86
C PHE A 73 -1.12 -16.14 15.03
N VAL A 74 -1.22 -17.38 15.50
CA VAL A 74 -0.86 -18.52 14.66
C VAL A 74 -1.98 -18.75 13.65
N VAL A 75 -1.61 -19.00 12.40
CA VAL A 75 -2.56 -19.40 11.37
C VAL A 75 -2.89 -20.88 11.56
N GLU A 76 -4.16 -21.16 11.84
CA GLU A 76 -4.67 -22.53 12.00
C GLU A 76 -5.30 -23.05 10.70
N ASP A 77 -5.98 -22.18 9.95
CA ASP A 77 -6.59 -22.50 8.66
C ASP A 77 -5.70 -22.01 7.49
N PRO A 78 -5.20 -22.91 6.63
CA PRO A 78 -4.43 -22.54 5.44
C PRO A 78 -5.14 -21.56 4.50
N MET A 79 -6.48 -21.51 4.51
CA MET A 79 -7.25 -20.56 3.69
C MET A 79 -6.98 -19.10 4.06
N GLU A 80 -6.55 -18.80 5.29
CA GLU A 80 -6.16 -17.45 5.69
C GLU A 80 -4.97 -16.93 4.85
N ILE A 81 -4.05 -17.81 4.46
CA ILE A 81 -2.89 -17.45 3.64
C ILE A 81 -3.35 -17.06 2.23
N THR A 82 -4.20 -17.89 1.61
CA THR A 82 -4.75 -17.61 0.28
C THR A 82 -5.59 -16.33 0.28
N LEU A 83 -6.43 -16.15 1.31
CA LEU A 83 -7.21 -14.94 1.47
C LEU A 83 -6.32 -13.71 1.61
N HIS A 84 -5.26 -13.78 2.42
CA HIS A 84 -4.33 -12.67 2.60
C HIS A 84 -3.66 -12.24 1.28
N LEU A 85 -3.24 -13.19 0.44
CA LEU A 85 -2.67 -12.88 -0.87
C LEU A 85 -3.68 -12.14 -1.78
N LEU A 86 -4.94 -12.59 -1.78
CA LEU A 86 -6.01 -11.93 -2.52
C LEU A 86 -6.32 -10.53 -1.96
N GLU A 87 -6.35 -10.37 -0.62
CA GLU A 87 -6.52 -9.08 0.07
C GLU A 87 -5.41 -8.10 -0.33
N CYS A 88 -4.15 -8.56 -0.38
CA CYS A 88 -3.00 -7.75 -0.78
C CYS A 88 -3.13 -7.28 -2.24
N ILE A 89 -3.45 -8.18 -3.18
CA ILE A 89 -3.64 -7.83 -4.59
C ILE A 89 -4.82 -6.86 -4.73
N TYR A 90 -5.96 -7.16 -4.13
CA TYR A 90 -7.15 -6.32 -4.17
C TYR A 90 -6.87 -4.92 -3.63
N THR A 91 -6.28 -4.83 -2.45
CA THR A 91 -5.96 -3.55 -1.80
C THR A 91 -4.97 -2.75 -2.63
N HIS A 92 -3.95 -3.39 -3.19
CA HIS A 92 -3.01 -2.74 -4.11
C HIS A 92 -3.70 -2.20 -5.37
N LEU A 93 -4.59 -2.99 -5.98
CA LEU A 93 -5.33 -2.57 -7.17
C LEU A 93 -6.31 -1.45 -6.88
N VAL A 94 -7.04 -1.51 -5.77
CA VAL A 94 -8.00 -0.47 -5.37
C VAL A 94 -7.27 0.83 -5.02
N ASN A 95 -6.21 0.76 -4.21
CA ASN A 95 -5.43 1.94 -3.85
C ASN A 95 -4.69 2.53 -5.05
N GLY A 96 -4.13 1.68 -5.93
CA GLY A 96 -3.48 2.12 -7.16
C GLY A 96 -4.46 2.72 -8.18
N LYS A 97 -5.73 2.31 -8.16
CA LYS A 97 -6.80 2.91 -8.96
C LYS A 97 -7.32 4.18 -8.31
N ALA A 98 -7.36 4.30 -6.98
CA ALA A 98 -7.93 5.45 -6.29
C ALA A 98 -7.28 6.77 -6.74
N GLU A 99 -5.95 6.82 -6.80
CA GLU A 99 -5.22 8.00 -7.29
C GLU A 99 -5.59 8.35 -8.75
N THR A 100 -5.66 7.33 -9.62
CA THR A 100 -6.04 7.53 -11.02
C THR A 100 -7.49 7.96 -11.19
N VAL A 101 -8.40 7.46 -10.33
CA VAL A 101 -9.83 7.78 -10.37
C VAL A 101 -10.06 9.21 -9.90
N VAL A 102 -9.37 9.65 -8.85
CA VAL A 102 -9.44 11.04 -8.35
C VAL A 102 -9.01 12.01 -9.45
N ILE A 103 -7.91 11.75 -10.14
CA ILE A 103 -7.44 12.63 -11.23
C ILE A 103 -8.35 12.59 -12.45
N LYS A 104 -8.82 11.40 -12.87
CA LYS A 104 -9.80 11.31 -13.97
C LYS A 104 -11.06 12.10 -13.66
N ARG A 105 -11.57 11.99 -12.43
CA ARG A 105 -12.73 12.75 -11.97
C ARG A 105 -12.46 14.25 -11.97
N ALA A 106 -11.31 14.70 -11.47
CA ALA A 106 -10.94 16.11 -11.49
C ALA A 106 -10.82 16.66 -12.92
N ILE A 107 -10.22 15.91 -13.85
CA ILE A 107 -10.16 16.29 -15.29
C ILE A 107 -11.58 16.42 -15.87
N TYR A 108 -12.48 15.50 -15.53
CA TYR A 108 -13.87 15.56 -15.99
C TYR A 108 -14.63 16.76 -15.43
N GLU A 109 -14.53 17.03 -14.13
CA GLU A 109 -15.19 18.16 -13.45
C GLU A 109 -14.64 19.52 -13.94
N CYS A 110 -13.34 19.60 -14.21
CA CYS A 110 -12.71 20.80 -14.77
C CYS A 110 -12.90 20.93 -16.29
N SER A 111 -13.52 19.95 -16.96
CA SER A 111 -13.69 19.98 -18.40
C SER A 111 -14.89 20.83 -18.82
N SER A 112 -14.62 21.95 -19.50
CA SER A 112 -15.66 22.74 -20.14
C SER A 112 -16.08 22.05 -21.45
N ASN A 113 -17.33 21.57 -21.51
CA ASN A 113 -17.95 21.03 -22.73
C ASN A 113 -17.20 19.87 -23.43
N LYS A 114 -16.63 18.94 -22.66
CA LYS A 114 -15.92 17.75 -23.18
C LYS A 114 -14.61 18.04 -23.93
N GLY A 115 -14.12 19.29 -23.89
CA GLY A 115 -12.92 19.69 -24.60
C GLY A 115 -11.62 19.21 -23.96
N GLY A 116 -11.65 18.74 -22.70
CA GLY A 116 -10.49 18.56 -21.82
C GLY A 116 -10.42 19.63 -20.73
N ALA A 117 -9.37 19.61 -19.91
CA ALA A 117 -9.12 20.52 -18.81
C ALA A 117 -7.65 20.96 -18.77
N TYR A 118 -7.39 22.22 -18.38
CA TYR A 118 -6.04 22.71 -18.10
C TYR A 118 -5.50 22.11 -16.81
N ILE A 119 -4.23 21.70 -16.83
CA ILE A 119 -3.57 21.08 -15.68
C ILE A 119 -3.58 21.98 -14.45
N HIS A 120 -3.40 23.29 -14.63
CA HIS A 120 -3.50 24.26 -13.54
C HIS A 120 -4.85 24.18 -12.82
N ALA A 121 -5.96 24.04 -13.56
CA ALA A 121 -7.29 23.92 -12.95
C ALA A 121 -7.44 22.60 -12.16
N VAL A 122 -6.90 21.50 -12.69
CA VAL A 122 -6.89 20.19 -12.01
C VAL A 122 -6.03 20.23 -10.75
N VAL A 123 -4.86 20.86 -10.81
CA VAL A 123 -3.96 21.03 -9.66
C VAL A 123 -4.64 21.89 -8.59
N VAL A 124 -5.29 23.00 -8.98
CA VAL A 124 -6.06 23.86 -8.06
C VAL A 124 -7.20 23.08 -7.40
N GLN A 125 -7.97 22.30 -8.16
CA GLN A 125 -9.06 21.48 -7.61
C GLN A 125 -8.57 20.43 -6.60
N LEU A 126 -7.34 19.93 -6.80
CA LEU A 126 -6.73 18.91 -5.96
C LEU A 126 -5.79 19.48 -4.88
N GLN A 127 -5.76 20.82 -4.71
CA GLN A 127 -4.99 21.47 -3.65
C GLN A 127 -5.45 20.96 -2.28
N GLY A 128 -4.51 20.41 -1.51
CA GLY A 128 -4.77 19.80 -0.20
C GLY A 128 -5.06 18.30 -0.22
N VAL A 129 -5.37 17.72 -1.38
CA VAL A 129 -5.53 16.27 -1.55
C VAL A 129 -4.24 15.62 -2.04
N MET A 130 -3.54 16.25 -2.98
CA MET A 130 -2.30 15.73 -3.57
C MET A 130 -1.38 16.85 -4.05
N GLN A 131 -0.07 16.60 -4.07
CA GLN A 131 0.90 17.59 -4.56
C GLN A 131 0.96 17.60 -6.09
N GLU A 132 1.34 18.74 -6.67
CA GLU A 132 1.43 18.93 -8.13
C GLU A 132 2.33 17.89 -8.81
N GLU A 133 3.48 17.55 -8.20
CA GLU A 133 4.40 16.52 -8.73
C GLU A 133 3.73 15.13 -8.82
N GLN A 134 2.91 14.79 -7.82
CA GLN A 134 2.16 13.53 -7.81
C GLN A 134 1.09 13.54 -8.91
N VAL A 135 0.38 14.66 -9.08
CA VAL A 135 -0.60 14.85 -10.16
C VAL A 135 0.04 14.64 -11.53
N MET A 136 1.18 15.30 -11.78
CA MET A 136 1.93 15.16 -13.04
C MET A 136 2.35 13.70 -13.31
N LYS A 137 2.92 13.03 -12.30
CA LYS A 137 3.35 11.63 -12.41
C LYS A 137 2.18 10.69 -12.76
N ILE A 138 1.03 10.88 -12.14
CA ILE A 138 -0.15 10.07 -12.39
C ILE A 138 -0.76 10.40 -13.76
N ILE A 139 -0.75 11.67 -14.20
CA ILE A 139 -1.17 12.04 -15.55
C ILE A 139 -0.28 11.38 -16.61
N SER A 140 1.05 11.38 -16.44
CA SER A 140 1.96 10.65 -17.34
C SER A 140 1.68 9.14 -17.36
N LYS A 141 1.36 8.54 -16.19
CA LYS A 141 0.94 7.14 -16.11
C LYS A 141 -0.36 6.90 -16.87
N LEU A 142 -1.35 7.79 -16.74
CA LEU A 142 -2.63 7.72 -17.44
C LEU A 142 -2.47 7.89 -18.97
N MET A 143 -1.52 8.72 -19.41
CA MET A 143 -1.16 8.85 -20.82
C MET A 143 -0.54 7.57 -21.38
N ASN A 144 0.41 6.97 -20.66
CA ASN A 144 1.01 5.69 -21.07
C ASN A 144 -0.02 4.55 -21.14
N GLN A 145 -1.11 4.67 -20.38
CA GLN A 145 -2.23 3.73 -20.39
C GLN A 145 -3.31 4.07 -21.45
N ASN A 146 -3.11 5.11 -22.28
CA ASN A 146 -4.08 5.63 -23.24
C ASN A 146 -5.44 6.01 -22.63
N LEU A 147 -5.45 6.44 -21.37
CA LEU A 147 -6.66 6.84 -20.64
C LEU A 147 -6.87 8.35 -20.63
N VAL A 148 -5.77 9.10 -20.73
CA VAL A 148 -5.73 10.56 -20.85
C VAL A 148 -4.85 10.90 -22.05
N TYR A 149 -5.21 11.92 -22.81
CA TYR A 149 -4.41 12.41 -23.91
C TYR A 149 -4.34 13.93 -23.88
N ASN A 150 -3.35 14.49 -24.56
CA ASN A 150 -3.19 15.91 -24.75
C ASN A 150 -3.93 16.36 -26.03
N THR A 151 -4.67 17.46 -25.98
CA THR A 151 -5.48 17.95 -27.12
C THR A 151 -4.91 19.16 -27.85
N PHE A 152 -4.38 20.17 -27.15
CA PHE A 152 -4.06 21.48 -27.74
C PHE A 152 -2.63 21.95 -27.43
N ASP A 153 -2.20 21.87 -26.16
CA ASP A 153 -0.89 22.32 -25.67
C ASP A 153 -0.37 21.36 -24.58
N SER A 154 0.93 21.38 -24.26
CA SER A 154 1.56 20.51 -23.26
C SER A 154 0.89 20.47 -21.87
N ASN A 155 -0.05 21.38 -21.59
CA ASN A 155 -0.70 21.57 -20.29
C ASN A 155 -2.22 21.34 -20.34
N HIS A 156 -2.78 20.85 -21.45
CA HIS A 156 -4.21 20.62 -21.62
C HIS A 156 -4.53 19.14 -21.86
N TYR A 157 -5.32 18.54 -20.97
CA TYR A 157 -5.54 17.09 -20.90
C TYR A 157 -7.01 16.73 -20.99
N ALA A 158 -7.33 15.70 -21.78
CA ALA A 158 -8.68 15.16 -21.94
C ALA A 158 -8.70 13.66 -21.68
N LEU A 159 -9.86 13.15 -21.27
CA LEU A 159 -10.09 11.71 -21.07
C LEU A 159 -10.38 11.04 -22.40
N ALA A 160 -9.71 9.91 -22.68
CA ALA A 160 -9.93 9.12 -23.89
C ALA A 160 -11.33 8.49 -23.95
N TYR A 161 -11.91 8.21 -22.79
CA TYR A 161 -13.25 7.64 -22.63
C TYR A 161 -13.97 8.35 -21.48
N GLY A 162 -15.30 8.45 -21.54
CA GLY A 162 -16.11 8.94 -20.42
C GLY A 162 -15.92 8.07 -19.17
N ILE A 163 -16.14 8.66 -17.98
CA ILE A 163 -16.08 7.96 -16.68
C ILE A 163 -17.22 6.95 -16.57
#